data_AF-A0A1T4T3E3-F1
#
_entry.id   AF-A0A1T4T3E3-F1
#
_cell.length_a   1.000
_cell.length_b   1.000
_cell.length_c   1.000
_cell.angle_alpha   90.00
_cell.angle_beta   90.00
_cell.angle_gamma   90.00
#
_symmetry.space_group_name_H-M   'P 1'
#
loop_
_entity.id
_entity.type
_entity.pdbx_description
1 polymer ?
#
loop_
_entity_poly.entity_id
_entity_poly.type
_entity_poly.pdbx_seq_one_letter_code
_entity_poly.pdbx_strand_id
1 'polypeptide(L)'
;MNKGFTLIELVIVIVILGILAVVAAPKFMGISSDARKANLAQLASTLQTSAKLAHTKAILAGKDNTSAIIKIAGNDVRMAQGYPTATTDGIVQVITDANEWHPIVPSIKILGGLHKSVTGLMMFSQYPINKMSATEAFNTQCFVLYTDLSTAAEAQPDSSSNHNSNSHDLGLIKKTLCYLLSWVGADQYIGFCRKPNDNNGKESGTQIDKNFGTDGPEISIVSKGC
;
A
#
# COMPACT_ATOMS: atom_id res chain seq x y z
N MET A 1 0.64 44.52 -47.42
CA MET A 1 -0.71 44.81 -46.85
C MET A 1 -0.89 43.89 -45.65
N ASN A 2 -0.69 44.42 -44.45
CA ASN A 2 -0.96 43.65 -43.23
C ASN A 2 -2.47 43.51 -43.14
N LYS A 3 -2.98 42.30 -43.45
CA LYS A 3 -4.36 41.92 -43.12
C LYS A 3 -4.45 41.93 -41.60
N GLY A 4 -4.94 43.04 -41.04
CA GLY A 4 -5.24 43.14 -39.62
C GLY A 4 -6.32 42.12 -39.26
N PHE A 5 -6.10 41.39 -38.18
CA PHE A 5 -7.11 40.52 -37.58
C PHE A 5 -8.37 41.36 -37.31
N THR A 6 -9.54 40.86 -37.70
CA THR A 6 -10.78 41.60 -37.46
C THR A 6 -11.17 41.48 -35.99
N LEU A 7 -11.72 42.54 -35.39
CA LEU A 7 -12.15 42.51 -33.98
C LEU A 7 -13.19 41.40 -33.73
N ILE A 8 -14.07 41.15 -34.72
CA ILE A 8 -15.07 40.08 -34.63
C ILE A 8 -14.42 38.70 -34.53
N GLU A 9 -13.35 38.45 -35.28
CA GLU A 9 -12.65 37.17 -35.33
C GLU A 9 -11.96 36.82 -34.01
N LEU A 10 -11.45 37.82 -33.30
CA LEU A 10 -10.96 37.64 -31.93
C LEU A 10 -12.12 37.34 -30.95
N VAL A 11 -13.24 38.04 -31.10
CA VAL A 11 -14.41 37.87 -30.22
C VAL A 11 -15.02 36.47 -30.37
N ILE A 12 -15.15 35.94 -31.58
CA ILE A 12 -15.74 34.60 -31.75
C ILE A 12 -14.85 33.54 -31.10
N VAL A 13 -13.53 33.69 -31.19
CA VAL A 13 -12.56 32.71 -30.66
C VAL A 13 -12.67 32.65 -29.14
N ILE A 14 -12.69 33.79 -28.45
CA ILE A 14 -12.83 33.79 -26.98
C ILE A 14 -14.20 33.27 -26.53
N VAL A 15 -15.26 33.50 -27.31
CA VAL A 15 -16.60 32.94 -27.02
C VAL A 15 -16.60 31.43 -27.16
N ILE A 16 -16.04 30.90 -28.25
CA ILE A 16 -15.93 29.44 -28.47
C ILE A 16 -15.05 28.81 -27.38
N LEU A 17 -13.89 29.40 -27.06
CA LEU A 17 -13.03 28.92 -25.99
C LEU A 17 -13.72 28.98 -24.62
N GLY A 18 -14.53 30.02 -24.37
CA GLY A 18 -15.34 30.14 -23.16
C GLY A 18 -16.35 29.00 -23.00
N ILE A 19 -17.07 28.63 -24.07
CA ILE A 19 -18.04 27.52 -24.05
C ILE A 19 -17.32 26.19 -23.83
N LEU A 20 -16.22 25.94 -24.54
CA LEU A 20 -15.43 24.70 -24.40
C LEU A 20 -14.89 24.54 -22.97
N ALA A 21 -14.42 25.63 -22.35
CA ALA A 21 -13.91 25.60 -20.98
C ALA A 21 -14.99 25.21 -19.96
N VAL A 22 -16.20 25.77 -20.08
CA VAL A 22 -17.32 25.50 -19.15
C VAL A 22 -17.79 24.03 -19.24
N VAL A 23 -17.83 23.46 -20.44
CA VAL A 23 -18.24 22.06 -20.64
C VAL A 23 -17.14 21.06 -20.25
N ALA A 24 -15.87 21.41 -20.43
CA ALA A 24 -14.74 20.53 -20.13
C ALA A 24 -14.38 20.48 -18.63
N ALA A 25 -14.53 21.59 -17.89
CA ALA A 25 -14.08 21.70 -16.51
C ALA A 25 -14.64 20.61 -15.56
N PRO A 26 -15.95 20.26 -15.57
CA PRO A 26 -16.48 19.23 -14.67
C PRO A 26 -15.91 17.83 -14.94
N LYS A 27 -15.66 17.49 -16.22
CA LYS A 27 -15.12 16.17 -16.59
C LYS A 27 -13.64 16.05 -16.22
N PHE A 28 -12.86 17.11 -16.39
CA PHE A 28 -11.43 17.09 -16.08
C PHE A 28 -11.16 16.85 -14.57
N MET A 29 -12.02 17.36 -13.69
CA MET A 29 -11.91 17.14 -12.24
C MET A 29 -12.10 15.68 -11.83
N GLY A 30 -13.03 14.95 -12.46
CA GLY A 30 -13.29 13.53 -12.16
C GLY A 30 -12.19 12.58 -12.63
N ILE A 31 -11.64 12.81 -13.83
CA ILE A 31 -10.59 11.97 -14.44
C ILE A 31 -9.36 11.84 -13.54
N SER A 32 -8.99 12.91 -12.84
CA SER A 32 -7.83 12.90 -11.95
C SER A 32 -8.02 12.02 -10.71
N SER A 33 -9.25 11.90 -10.19
CA SER A 33 -9.57 10.98 -9.09
C SER A 33 -9.60 9.53 -9.57
N ASP A 34 -10.28 9.28 -10.69
CA ASP A 34 -10.42 7.94 -11.27
C ASP A 34 -9.06 7.36 -11.70
N ALA A 35 -8.18 8.20 -12.27
CA ALA A 35 -6.81 7.81 -12.61
C ALA A 35 -6.01 7.40 -11.36
N ARG A 36 -6.13 8.14 -10.25
CA ARG A 36 -5.46 7.80 -8.99
C ARG A 36 -5.95 6.45 -8.45
N LYS A 37 -7.26 6.20 -8.49
CA LYS A 37 -7.87 4.92 -8.08
C LYS A 37 -7.40 3.76 -8.96
N ALA A 38 -7.35 3.96 -10.28
CA ALA A 38 -6.83 2.98 -11.22
C ALA A 38 -5.35 2.66 -10.96
N ASN A 39 -4.52 3.67 -10.69
CA ASN A 39 -3.12 3.48 -10.34
C ASN A 39 -2.94 2.67 -9.05
N LEU A 40 -3.78 2.90 -8.01
CA LEU A 40 -3.73 2.07 -6.80
C LEU A 40 -4.09 0.61 -7.08
N ALA A 41 -5.11 0.34 -7.90
CA ALA A 41 -5.50 -1.01 -8.29
C ALA A 41 -4.40 -1.70 -9.13
N GLN A 42 -3.74 -0.94 -10.01
CA GLN A 42 -2.58 -1.41 -10.76
C GLN A 42 -1.42 -1.77 -9.82
N LEU A 43 -1.09 -0.91 -8.86
CA LEU A 43 -0.05 -1.20 -7.88
C LEU A 43 -0.38 -2.46 -7.07
N ALA A 44 -1.62 -2.59 -6.58
CA ALA A 44 -2.04 -3.78 -5.85
C ALA A 44 -1.85 -5.07 -6.67
N SER A 45 -2.17 -5.02 -7.96
CA SER A 45 -1.95 -6.13 -8.90
C SER A 45 -0.46 -6.44 -9.10
N THR A 46 0.38 -5.40 -9.18
CA THR A 46 1.84 -5.52 -9.26
C THR A 46 2.43 -6.13 -8.00
N LEU A 47 2.04 -5.64 -6.81
CA LEU A 47 2.43 -6.19 -5.52
C LEU A 47 2.01 -7.66 -5.42
N GLN A 48 0.78 -7.97 -5.85
CA GLN A 48 0.27 -9.33 -5.84
C GLN A 48 1.15 -10.28 -6.67
N THR A 49 1.39 -9.89 -7.92
CA THR A 49 2.15 -10.68 -8.88
C THR A 49 3.61 -10.82 -8.45
N SER A 50 4.21 -9.74 -7.95
CA SER A 50 5.61 -9.70 -7.51
C SER A 50 5.84 -10.57 -6.29
N ALA A 51 4.94 -10.50 -5.30
CA ALA A 51 5.02 -11.36 -4.12
C ALA A 51 4.80 -12.84 -4.46
N LYS A 52 3.89 -13.17 -5.39
CA LYS A 52 3.72 -14.56 -5.88
C LYS A 52 4.97 -15.07 -6.59
N LEU A 53 5.56 -14.26 -7.46
CA LEU A 53 6.79 -14.61 -8.18
C LEU A 53 7.96 -14.82 -7.20
N ALA A 54 8.10 -13.93 -6.22
CA ALA A 54 9.10 -14.05 -5.18
C ALA A 54 8.90 -15.31 -4.34
N HIS A 55 7.65 -15.64 -4.00
CA HIS A 55 7.31 -16.88 -3.32
C HIS A 55 7.66 -18.12 -4.13
N THR A 56 7.34 -18.15 -5.43
CA THR A 56 7.76 -19.24 -6.32
C THR A 56 9.29 -19.40 -6.31
N LYS A 57 10.06 -18.31 -6.31
CA LYS A 57 11.52 -18.38 -6.20
C LYS A 57 11.99 -18.89 -4.83
N ALA A 58 11.31 -18.53 -3.75
CA ALA A 58 11.60 -19.06 -2.41
C ALA A 58 11.37 -20.57 -2.36
N ILE A 59 10.26 -21.07 -2.93
CA ILE A 59 9.98 -22.52 -3.04
C ILE A 59 11.09 -23.23 -3.82
N LEU A 60 11.50 -22.70 -4.96
CA LEU A 60 12.59 -23.29 -5.76
C LEU A 60 13.93 -23.31 -5.01
N ALA A 61 14.13 -22.38 -4.08
CA ALA A 61 15.30 -22.34 -3.20
C ALA A 61 15.15 -23.19 -1.92
N GLY A 62 14.02 -23.88 -1.71
CA GLY A 62 13.72 -24.63 -0.48
C GLY A 62 13.57 -23.73 0.75
N LYS A 63 13.03 -22.52 0.56
CA LYS A 63 12.81 -21.48 1.59
C LYS A 63 11.34 -21.07 1.71
N ASP A 64 10.43 -21.98 1.40
CA ASP A 64 8.99 -21.77 1.31
C ASP A 64 8.29 -21.48 2.65
N ASN A 65 8.93 -21.81 3.78
CA ASN A 65 8.38 -21.61 5.14
C ASN A 65 9.41 -21.06 6.14
N THR A 66 10.50 -20.46 5.65
CA THR A 66 11.58 -19.94 6.50
C THR A 66 11.80 -18.46 6.28
N SER A 67 12.37 -17.79 7.27
CA SER A 67 13.01 -16.48 7.05
C SER A 67 14.32 -16.70 6.30
N ALA A 68 14.52 -15.95 5.23
CA ALA A 68 15.70 -16.06 4.38
C ALA A 68 15.93 -14.78 3.58
N ILE A 69 17.17 -14.58 3.15
CA ILE A 69 17.47 -13.62 2.08
C ILE A 69 17.71 -14.44 0.82
N ILE A 70 16.97 -14.14 -0.25
CA ILE A 70 17.13 -14.80 -1.54
C ILE A 70 17.40 -13.77 -2.63
N LYS A 71 18.15 -14.17 -3.66
CA LYS A 71 18.44 -13.30 -4.81
C LYS A 71 17.32 -13.36 -5.84
N ILE A 72 16.70 -12.21 -6.12
CA ILE A 72 15.67 -12.05 -7.15
C ILE A 72 16.11 -10.92 -8.07
N ALA A 73 16.33 -11.23 -9.34
CA ALA A 73 16.73 -10.25 -10.35
C ALA A 73 17.99 -9.43 -9.97
N GLY A 74 18.91 -10.05 -9.21
CA GLY A 74 20.14 -9.41 -8.73
C GLY A 74 20.02 -8.76 -7.35
N ASN A 75 18.81 -8.52 -6.86
CA ASN A 75 18.56 -7.91 -5.55
C ASN A 75 18.48 -8.96 -4.45
N ASP A 76 18.99 -8.62 -3.27
CA ASP A 76 18.80 -9.39 -2.04
C ASP A 76 17.45 -9.06 -1.44
N VAL A 77 16.54 -10.04 -1.42
CA VAL A 77 15.16 -9.88 -0.98
C VAL A 77 14.96 -10.61 0.32
N ARG A 78 14.56 -9.87 1.35
CA ARG A 78 14.23 -10.39 2.68
C ARG A 78 12.84 -11.02 2.67
N MET A 79 12.84 -12.33 2.80
CA MET A 79 11.68 -13.20 2.82
C MET A 79 11.40 -13.68 4.24
N ALA A 80 10.13 -13.90 4.54
CA ALA A 80 9.70 -14.64 5.72
C ALA A 80 8.46 -15.47 5.39
N GLN A 81 8.44 -16.71 5.89
CA GLN A 81 7.43 -17.72 5.51
C GLN A 81 7.28 -17.85 3.98
N GLY A 82 8.41 -17.78 3.27
CA GLY A 82 8.43 -17.85 1.81
C GLY A 82 7.87 -16.63 1.06
N TYR A 83 7.46 -15.54 1.72
CA TYR A 83 6.97 -14.32 1.07
C TYR A 83 7.87 -13.11 1.36
N PRO A 84 7.91 -12.08 0.49
CA PRO A 84 8.65 -10.85 0.79
C PRO A 84 8.09 -10.16 2.04
N THR A 85 8.96 -9.73 2.93
CA THR A 85 8.57 -8.95 4.11
C THR A 85 8.05 -7.56 3.74
N ALA A 86 7.17 -6.95 4.54
CA ALA A 86 6.68 -5.58 4.38
C ALA A 86 7.74 -4.55 4.80
N THR A 87 8.89 -4.60 4.14
CA THR A 87 10.04 -3.73 4.39
C THR A 87 10.68 -3.28 3.09
N THR A 88 11.55 -2.27 3.18
CA THR A 88 12.35 -1.77 2.05
C THR A 88 13.28 -2.83 1.45
N ASP A 89 13.70 -3.81 2.25
CA ASP A 89 14.56 -4.91 1.78
C ASP A 89 13.74 -6.14 1.34
N GLY A 90 12.42 -6.09 1.50
CA GLY A 90 11.49 -7.17 1.14
C GLY A 90 10.69 -6.82 -0.10
N ILE A 91 9.39 -6.55 0.08
CA ILE A 91 8.44 -6.33 -1.01
C ILE A 91 8.84 -5.19 -1.96
N VAL A 92 9.54 -4.15 -1.46
CA VAL A 92 10.00 -3.03 -2.28
C VAL A 92 11.07 -3.46 -3.29
N GLN A 93 11.86 -4.49 -2.99
CA GLN A 93 12.93 -4.98 -3.88
C GLN A 93 12.41 -5.77 -5.08
N VAL A 94 11.14 -6.19 -5.05
CA VAL A 94 10.54 -7.07 -6.08
C VAL A 94 9.50 -6.37 -6.95
N ILE A 95 9.19 -5.10 -6.68
CA ILE A 95 8.33 -4.28 -7.54
C ILE A 95 9.19 -3.40 -8.46
N THR A 96 8.73 -3.17 -9.69
CA THR A 96 9.32 -2.16 -10.57
C THR A 96 8.87 -0.77 -10.14
N ASP A 97 9.69 0.24 -10.46
CA ASP A 97 9.34 1.66 -10.26
C ASP A 97 8.95 2.04 -8.82
N ALA A 98 9.59 1.40 -7.84
CA ALA A 98 9.42 1.68 -6.42
C ALA A 98 9.65 3.15 -6.02
N ASN A 99 10.27 3.96 -6.88
CA ASN A 99 10.52 5.39 -6.66
C ASN A 99 9.29 6.27 -6.95
N GLU A 100 8.34 5.79 -7.76
CA GLU A 100 7.08 6.51 -8.03
C GLU A 100 6.08 6.36 -6.88
N TRP A 101 6.22 5.26 -6.14
CA TRP A 101 5.46 4.97 -4.95
C TRP A 101 6.29 5.42 -3.76
N HIS A 102 5.69 6.09 -2.78
CA HIS A 102 6.39 6.49 -1.57
C HIS A 102 6.18 5.45 -0.46
N PRO A 103 6.95 4.34 -0.41
CA PRO A 103 6.74 3.29 0.57
C PRO A 103 7.12 3.78 1.97
N ILE A 104 6.30 3.43 2.95
CA ILE A 104 6.57 3.70 4.37
C ILE A 104 6.12 2.51 5.22
N VAL A 105 6.96 2.13 6.18
CA VAL A 105 6.51 1.33 7.33
C VAL A 105 5.92 2.32 8.33
N PRO A 106 4.59 2.35 8.54
CA PRO A 106 4.00 3.35 9.42
C PRO A 106 4.52 3.16 10.84
N SER A 107 4.77 4.27 11.51
CA SER A 107 5.18 4.29 12.90
C SER A 107 4.14 4.97 13.77
N ILE A 108 3.78 4.31 14.86
CA ILE A 108 2.85 4.83 15.86
C ILE A 108 3.66 5.59 16.89
N LYS A 109 3.26 6.83 17.18
CA LYS A 109 3.85 7.62 18.26
C LYS A 109 3.39 7.06 19.60
N ILE A 110 4.34 6.63 20.42
CA ILE A 110 4.10 6.24 21.81
C ILE A 110 4.53 7.37 22.76
N LEU A 111 4.49 7.12 24.06
CA LEU A 111 4.73 8.13 25.09
C LEU A 111 6.11 8.81 24.91
N GLY A 112 6.15 10.14 25.10
CA GLY A 112 7.40 10.90 25.13
C GLY A 112 8.08 11.12 23.76
N GLY A 113 7.37 10.93 22.64
CA GLY A 113 7.95 11.16 21.31
C GLY A 113 8.76 9.98 20.76
N LEU A 114 8.71 8.83 21.43
CA LEU A 114 9.22 7.57 20.91
C LEU A 114 8.26 7.06 19.81
N HIS A 115 8.79 6.58 18.69
CA HIS A 115 8.01 6.02 17.58
C HIS A 115 8.27 4.51 17.49
N LYS A 116 7.20 3.71 17.39
CA LYS A 116 7.29 2.26 17.17
C LYS A 116 6.75 1.93 15.79
N SER A 117 7.59 1.36 14.94
CA SER A 117 7.17 0.85 13.63
C SER A 117 6.16 -0.27 13.79
N VAL A 118 5.12 -0.24 12.97
CA VAL A 118 4.16 -1.34 12.84
C VAL A 118 4.78 -2.35 11.88
N THR A 119 5.66 -3.21 12.41
CA THR A 119 6.26 -4.29 11.64
C THR A 119 5.17 -5.19 11.07
N GLY A 120 5.37 -5.74 9.88
CA GLY A 120 4.33 -6.50 9.17
C GLY A 120 3.41 -5.65 8.31
N LEU A 121 3.63 -4.34 8.22
CA LEU A 121 2.80 -3.43 7.45
C LEU A 121 3.64 -2.45 6.64
N MET A 122 3.34 -2.34 5.35
CA MET A 122 3.94 -1.37 4.46
C MET A 122 2.85 -0.68 3.64
N MET A 123 2.94 0.63 3.56
CA MET A 123 2.00 1.47 2.85
C MET A 123 2.67 2.10 1.64
N PHE A 124 1.94 2.14 0.53
CA PHE A 124 2.37 2.75 -0.72
C PHE A 124 1.36 3.83 -1.13
N SER A 125 1.84 5.02 -1.48
CA SER A 125 1.01 6.09 -2.03
C SER A 125 1.78 6.85 -3.12
N GLN A 126 1.04 7.42 -4.08
CA GLN A 126 1.58 8.37 -5.07
C GLN A 126 1.89 9.74 -4.44
N TYR A 127 1.32 10.03 -3.26
CA TYR A 127 1.61 11.24 -2.52
C TYR A 127 2.78 11.00 -1.54
N PRO A 128 3.72 11.94 -1.36
CA PRO A 128 4.88 11.76 -0.48
C PRO A 128 4.47 11.70 1.00
N ILE A 129 4.06 10.51 1.42
CA ILE A 129 3.70 10.15 2.80
C ILE A 129 4.93 9.77 3.65
N ASN A 130 6.10 9.65 3.03
CA ASN A 130 7.36 9.27 3.68
C ASN A 130 7.86 10.26 4.74
N LYS A 131 7.27 11.46 4.82
CA LYS A 131 7.57 12.48 5.84
C LYS A 131 6.45 12.67 6.87
N MET A 132 5.40 11.87 6.81
CA MET A 132 4.20 12.00 7.64
C MET A 132 4.20 11.00 8.79
N SER A 133 3.49 11.34 9.87
CA SER A 133 3.13 10.37 10.90
C SER A 133 2.17 9.31 10.34
N ALA A 134 2.10 8.13 10.97
CA ALA A 134 1.16 7.09 10.55
C ALA A 134 -0.29 7.60 10.49
N THR A 135 -0.72 8.39 11.49
CA THR A 135 -2.08 8.95 11.54
C THR A 135 -2.38 9.86 10.36
N GLU A 136 -1.48 10.79 10.03
CA GLU A 136 -1.64 11.68 8.87
C GLU A 136 -1.71 10.89 7.57
N ALA A 137 -0.86 9.87 7.44
CA ALA A 137 -0.79 9.06 6.25
C ALA A 137 -2.06 8.20 6.08
N PHE A 138 -2.60 7.61 7.15
CA PHE A 138 -3.90 6.91 7.14
C PHE A 138 -5.08 7.85 6.85
N ASN A 139 -5.02 9.11 7.33
CA ASN A 139 -6.05 10.11 7.07
C ASN A 139 -6.15 10.51 5.58
N THR A 140 -5.12 10.24 4.77
CA THR A 140 -5.20 10.50 3.32
C THR A 140 -6.20 9.59 2.61
N GLN A 141 -6.48 8.40 3.16
CA GLN A 141 -7.36 7.37 2.57
C GLN A 141 -7.10 7.10 1.07
N CYS A 142 -5.84 7.26 0.62
CA CYS A 142 -5.42 7.08 -0.76
C CYS A 142 -4.06 6.36 -0.84
N PHE A 143 -4.10 5.04 -0.58
CA PHE A 143 -2.90 4.19 -0.48
C PHE A 143 -3.22 2.71 -0.72
N VAL A 144 -2.18 1.92 -0.94
CA VAL A 144 -2.23 0.45 -0.87
C VAL A 144 -1.45 -0.02 0.35
N LEU A 145 -2.05 -0.90 1.15
CA LEU A 145 -1.39 -1.61 2.24
C LEU A 145 -0.95 -2.99 1.78
N TYR A 146 0.29 -3.31 2.06
CA TYR A 146 0.84 -4.66 2.00
C TYR A 146 1.12 -5.11 3.43
N THR A 147 0.53 -6.23 3.82
CA THR A 147 0.69 -6.77 5.18
C THR A 147 1.26 -8.17 5.12
N ASP A 148 2.38 -8.40 5.79
CA ASP A 148 2.94 -9.74 5.96
C ASP A 148 2.79 -10.18 7.41
N LEU A 149 2.30 -11.41 7.60
CA LEU A 149 2.04 -11.96 8.93
C LEU A 149 3.31 -12.43 9.65
N SER A 150 4.45 -12.37 8.97
CA SER A 150 5.72 -12.92 9.41
C SER A 150 6.59 -11.97 10.22
N THR A 151 6.32 -10.65 10.21
CA THR A 151 7.22 -9.68 10.87
C THR A 151 6.61 -8.91 12.03
N ALA A 152 5.33 -9.08 12.38
CA ALA A 152 4.79 -8.49 13.61
C ALA A 152 5.37 -9.11 14.92
N ALA A 153 6.41 -9.95 14.81
CA ALA A 153 7.23 -10.49 15.90
C ALA A 153 8.66 -9.92 16.00
N GLU A 154 9.09 -8.96 15.17
CA GLU A 154 10.44 -8.40 15.29
C GLU A 154 10.40 -6.89 15.46
N ALA A 155 10.63 -6.47 16.70
CA ALA A 155 10.99 -5.11 17.01
C ALA A 155 12.13 -5.06 18.03
N GLN A 156 13.27 -5.65 17.67
CA GLN A 156 14.64 -5.12 17.82
C GLN A 156 15.64 -6.09 17.17
N PRO A 157 16.84 -5.63 16.73
CA PRO A 157 17.92 -6.54 16.44
C PRO A 157 18.29 -7.23 17.76
N ASP A 158 18.69 -8.49 17.70
CA ASP A 158 19.52 -9.22 18.66
C ASP A 158 18.96 -10.63 18.93
N SER A 159 19.77 -11.62 18.55
CA SER A 159 19.70 -13.05 18.83
C SER A 159 18.85 -13.93 17.91
N SER A 160 19.55 -14.96 17.41
CA SER A 160 19.02 -16.09 16.66
C SER A 160 17.86 -16.75 17.39
N SER A 161 16.70 -16.83 16.75
CA SER A 161 15.68 -17.79 17.14
C SER A 161 15.11 -18.43 15.86
N ASN A 162 15.22 -19.75 15.82
CA ASN A 162 14.74 -20.60 14.76
C ASN A 162 13.21 -20.71 14.92
N HIS A 163 12.46 -19.75 14.37
CA HIS A 163 11.01 -19.67 14.57
C HIS A 163 10.27 -20.65 13.63
N ASN A 164 10.10 -21.89 14.08
CA ASN A 164 9.03 -22.76 13.58
C ASN A 164 7.70 -22.16 14.04
N SER A 165 7.00 -21.46 13.14
CA SER A 165 5.78 -20.74 13.47
C SER A 165 4.61 -21.72 13.58
N ASN A 166 4.16 -21.97 14.81
CA ASN A 166 2.93 -22.73 15.07
C ASN A 166 1.71 -21.83 14.79
N SER A 167 0.62 -22.37 14.27
CA SER A 167 -0.63 -21.64 13.95
C SER A 167 -1.22 -20.83 15.12
N HIS A 168 -0.92 -21.23 16.36
CA HIS A 168 -1.32 -20.53 17.58
C HIS A 168 -0.58 -19.19 17.81
N ASP A 169 0.66 -19.07 17.31
CA ASP A 169 1.51 -17.88 17.46
C ASP A 169 1.09 -16.78 16.47
N LEU A 170 0.78 -17.15 15.22
CA LEU A 170 0.20 -16.24 14.23
C LEU A 170 -1.11 -15.59 14.71
N GLY A 171 -1.92 -16.32 15.49
CA GLY A 171 -3.17 -15.81 16.04
C GLY A 171 -2.95 -14.69 17.07
N LEU A 172 -1.93 -14.81 17.92
CA LEU A 172 -1.57 -13.80 18.92
C LEU A 172 -0.98 -12.54 18.27
N ILE A 173 -0.16 -12.73 17.25
CA ILE A 173 0.44 -11.65 16.46
C ILE A 173 -0.65 -10.85 15.76
N LYS A 174 -1.57 -11.51 15.05
CA LYS A 174 -2.74 -10.86 14.42
C LYS A 174 -3.53 -10.03 15.43
N LYS A 175 -3.83 -10.58 16.60
CA LYS A 175 -4.59 -9.89 17.66
C LYS A 175 -3.87 -8.66 18.19
N THR A 176 -2.56 -8.76 18.41
CA THR A 176 -1.73 -7.65 18.88
C THR A 176 -1.67 -6.52 17.86
N LEU A 177 -1.46 -6.87 16.59
CA LEU A 177 -1.43 -5.91 15.49
C LEU A 177 -2.77 -5.18 15.35
N CYS A 178 -3.90 -5.90 15.42
CA CYS A 178 -5.22 -5.28 15.38
C CYS A 178 -5.50 -4.36 16.56
N TYR A 179 -5.02 -4.72 17.77
CA TYR A 179 -5.14 -3.84 18.93
C TYR A 179 -4.36 -2.52 18.75
N LEU A 180 -3.13 -2.60 18.24
CA LEU A 180 -2.31 -1.42 17.96
C LEU A 180 -2.95 -0.52 16.90
N LEU A 181 -3.50 -1.11 15.85
CA LEU A 181 -4.13 -0.37 14.76
C LEU A 181 -5.49 0.21 15.14
N SER A 182 -6.22 -0.43 16.06
CA SER A 182 -7.49 0.08 16.57
C SER A 182 -7.31 1.44 17.26
N TRP A 183 -6.17 1.68 17.92
CA TRP A 183 -5.89 2.97 18.55
C TRP A 183 -5.81 4.13 17.54
N VAL A 184 -5.44 3.84 16.29
CA VAL A 184 -5.35 4.82 15.20
C VAL A 184 -6.49 4.67 14.17
N GLY A 185 -7.49 3.83 14.45
CA GLY A 185 -8.62 3.56 13.56
C GLY A 185 -8.23 2.94 12.20
N ALA A 186 -7.06 2.30 12.12
CA ALA A 186 -6.54 1.69 10.89
C ALA A 186 -6.89 0.19 10.76
N ASP A 187 -7.46 -0.40 11.82
CA ASP A 187 -7.90 -1.79 11.86
C ASP A 187 -8.94 -2.12 10.78
N GLN A 188 -9.77 -1.15 10.40
CA GLN A 188 -10.78 -1.28 9.33
C GLN A 188 -10.18 -1.54 7.93
N TYR A 189 -8.92 -1.17 7.70
CA TYR A 189 -8.24 -1.35 6.42
C TYR A 189 -7.57 -2.71 6.28
N ILE A 190 -7.61 -3.53 7.33
CA ILE A 190 -6.99 -4.85 7.38
C ILE A 190 -8.06 -5.92 7.57
N GLY A 191 -8.10 -6.85 6.63
CA GLY A 191 -9.11 -7.89 6.51
C GLY A 191 -9.11 -8.92 7.62
N PHE A 192 -7.99 -9.17 8.31
CA PHE A 192 -7.94 -10.02 9.50
C PHE A 192 -8.25 -9.27 10.81
N CYS A 193 -8.27 -7.94 10.80
CA CYS A 193 -8.68 -7.13 11.95
C CYS A 193 -10.18 -6.79 11.93
N ARG A 194 -10.78 -6.77 10.75
CA ARG A 194 -12.21 -6.52 10.57
C ARG A 194 -13.07 -7.65 11.14
N LYS A 195 -14.08 -7.33 11.95
CA LYS A 195 -15.05 -8.33 12.43
C LYS A 195 -15.95 -8.77 11.27
N PRO A 196 -16.43 -10.04 11.26
CA PRO A 196 -17.19 -10.59 10.14
C PRO A 196 -18.51 -9.88 9.82
N ASN A 197 -19.08 -9.11 10.75
CA ASN A 197 -20.33 -8.37 10.56
C ASN A 197 -20.13 -6.87 10.25
N ASP A 198 -18.88 -6.41 10.06
CA ASP A 198 -18.59 -5.00 9.79
C ASP A 198 -18.60 -4.72 8.28
N ASN A 199 -19.67 -4.06 7.81
CA ASN A 199 -19.83 -3.60 6.42
C ASN A 199 -18.93 -2.41 6.04
N ASN A 200 -18.05 -1.98 6.95
CA ASN A 200 -17.18 -0.81 6.83
C ASN A 200 -16.28 -0.82 5.58
N GLY A 201 -16.03 -1.98 4.94
CA GLY A 201 -15.26 -2.06 3.68
C GLY A 201 -15.89 -1.26 2.53
N LYS A 202 -17.23 -1.23 2.46
CA LYS A 202 -17.96 -0.48 1.41
C LYS A 202 -17.99 1.03 1.69
N GLU A 203 -18.00 1.41 2.97
CA GLU A 203 -18.03 2.81 3.41
C GLU A 203 -16.65 3.46 3.50
N SER A 204 -15.58 2.66 3.66
CA SER A 204 -14.18 3.10 3.71
C SER A 204 -13.49 3.12 2.34
N GLY A 205 -14.18 2.68 1.26
CA GLY A 205 -13.60 2.59 -0.08
C GLY A 205 -12.45 1.59 -0.15
N THR A 206 -12.52 0.53 0.67
CA THR A 206 -11.45 -0.45 0.84
C THR A 206 -11.74 -1.73 0.06
N GLN A 207 -10.85 -2.12 -0.83
CA GLN A 207 -10.86 -3.43 -1.52
C GLN A 207 -9.73 -4.30 -0.97
N ILE A 208 -10.06 -5.51 -0.52
CA ILE A 208 -9.09 -6.43 0.11
C ILE A 208 -8.93 -7.66 -0.79
N ASP A 209 -7.72 -7.87 -1.29
CA ASP A 209 -7.39 -8.98 -2.18
C ASP A 209 -6.68 -10.09 -1.39
N LYS A 210 -7.40 -11.18 -1.10
CA LYS A 210 -6.90 -12.34 -0.34
C LYS A 210 -6.40 -13.47 -1.23
N ASN A 211 -5.57 -13.12 -2.21
CA ASN A 211 -5.15 -14.05 -3.28
C ASN A 211 -3.96 -14.97 -2.92
N PHE A 212 -3.55 -15.01 -1.65
CA PHE A 212 -2.34 -15.67 -1.16
C PHE A 212 -2.57 -16.84 -0.19
N GLY A 213 -3.83 -17.25 0.03
CA GLY A 213 -4.16 -18.25 1.06
C GLY A 213 -4.11 -17.66 2.47
N THR A 214 -4.05 -18.51 3.50
CA THR A 214 -4.12 -18.08 4.91
C THR A 214 -2.80 -17.58 5.49
N ASP A 215 -1.69 -17.94 4.84
CA ASP A 215 -0.33 -17.80 5.38
C ASP A 215 0.51 -16.78 4.59
N GLY A 216 0.03 -16.35 3.42
CA GLY A 216 0.67 -15.32 2.63
C GLY A 216 0.19 -13.90 2.98
N PRO A 217 0.76 -12.89 2.32
CA PRO A 217 0.47 -11.49 2.61
C PRO A 217 -0.95 -11.10 2.22
N GLU A 218 -1.49 -10.08 2.88
CA GLU A 218 -2.77 -9.46 2.50
C GLU A 218 -2.50 -8.07 1.89
N ILE A 219 -3.18 -7.79 0.77
CA ILE A 219 -3.10 -6.51 0.07
C ILE A 219 -4.47 -5.82 0.18
N SER A 220 -4.47 -4.58 0.66
CA SER A 220 -5.67 -3.75 0.79
C SER A 220 -5.52 -2.43 0.06
N ILE A 221 -6.42 -2.13 -0.87
CA ILE A 221 -6.52 -0.85 -1.55
C ILE A 221 -7.45 0.05 -0.74
N VAL A 222 -7.00 1.24 -0.35
CA VAL A 222 -7.83 2.27 0.30
C VAL A 222 -7.89 3.47 -0.61
N SER A 223 -9.09 3.76 -1.12
CA SER A 223 -9.27 4.67 -2.25
C SER A 223 -10.27 5.81 -2.03
N LYS A 224 -10.88 5.90 -0.83
CA LYS A 224 -11.93 6.89 -0.52
C LYS A 224 -11.45 8.34 -0.56
N GLY A 225 -10.18 8.58 -0.22
CA GLY A 225 -9.55 9.90 -0.26
C GLY A 225 -8.83 10.21 -1.58
N CYS A 226 -8.87 9.28 -2.54
CA CYS A 226 -8.56 9.55 -3.93
C CYS A 226 -9.80 10.15 -4.63
#